data_AF-A0A957H732-F1
#
_entry.id   AF-A0A957H732-F1
#
_cell.length_a   1.000
_cell.length_b   1.000
_cell.length_c   1.000
_cell.angle_alpha   90.00
_cell.angle_beta   90.00
_cell.angle_gamma   90.00
#
_symmetry.space_group_name_H-M   'P 1'
#
loop_
_entity.id
_entity.type
_entity.pdbx_description
1 polymer ?
#
loop_
_entity_poly.entity_id
_entity_poly.type
_entity_poly.pdbx_seq_one_letter_code
_entity_poly.pdbx_strand_id
1 'polypeptide(L)'
;MSQRRSNLLDLLFSAPAYQAAKQPYQDPGTADIEPFPFLALVGQKEMKLALLLSLVNPAIGGVLLVGARGTAKSTAVRSLIDLLPSMTISLCT
;
A
#
# COMPACT_ATOMS: atom_id res chain seq x y z
N MET A 1 3.34 23.73 29.25
CA MET A 1 4.13 22.51 29.50
C MET A 1 5.05 22.30 28.30
N SER A 2 6.32 22.70 28.45
CA SER A 2 7.26 22.86 27.35
C SER A 2 7.89 21.52 26.95
N GLN A 3 7.50 20.96 25.80
CA GLN A 3 8.23 19.85 25.17
C GLN A 3 9.63 20.36 24.81
N ARG A 4 10.64 20.06 25.64
CA ARG A 4 12.05 20.24 25.27
C ARG A 4 12.36 19.24 24.17
N ARG A 5 12.29 19.68 22.91
CA ARG A 5 12.95 18.96 21.81
C ARG A 5 14.45 18.99 22.08
N SER A 6 15.10 17.84 21.97
CA SER A 6 16.55 17.73 22.17
C SER A 6 17.26 18.25 20.92
N ASN A 7 18.39 18.96 21.11
CA ASN A 7 19.20 19.48 20.00
C ASN A 7 19.63 18.41 18.99
N LEU A 8 19.68 17.14 19.41
CA LEU A 8 19.94 15.99 18.53
C LEU A 8 18.77 15.76 17.56
N LEU A 9 17.53 15.86 18.02
CA LEU A 9 16.35 15.73 17.14
C LEU A 9 16.35 16.83 16.08
N ASP A 10 16.68 18.07 16.47
CA ASP A 10 16.74 19.19 15.52
C ASP A 10 17.85 18.99 14.48
N LEU A 11 19.01 18.47 14.88
CA LEU A 11 20.09 18.11 13.97
C LEU A 11 19.68 16.99 13.00
N LEU A 12 19.03 15.93 13.50
CA LEU A 12 18.55 14.82 12.68
C LEU A 12 17.53 15.31 11.64
N PHE A 13 16.55 16.12 12.05
CA PHE A 13 15.54 16.66 11.12
C PHE A 13 16.10 17.67 10.12
N SER A 14 17.18 18.38 10.46
CA SER A 14 17.89 19.29 9.55
C SER A 14 18.88 18.58 8.61
N ALA A 15 19.20 17.31 8.87
CA ALA A 15 20.15 16.56 8.06
C ALA A 15 19.56 16.27 6.67
N PRO A 16 20.30 16.55 5.58
CA PRO A 16 19.82 16.30 4.22
C PRO A 16 19.55 14.81 3.97
N ALA A 17 20.27 13.92 4.66
CA ALA A 17 20.03 12.47 4.61
C ALA A 17 18.65 12.07 5.14
N TYR A 18 18.16 12.74 6.19
CA TYR A 18 16.82 12.49 6.72
C TYR A 18 15.74 12.96 5.75
N GLN A 19 15.94 14.12 5.10
CA GLN A 19 15.02 14.62 4.09
C GLN A 19 15.00 13.74 2.83
N ALA A 20 16.17 13.29 2.37
CA ALA A 20 16.28 12.37 1.23
C ALA A 20 15.63 11.01 1.51
N ALA A 21 15.76 10.47 2.73
CA ALA A 21 15.10 9.23 3.13
C ALA A 21 13.58 9.37 3.32
N LYS A 22 13.08 10.58 3.57
CA LYS A 22 11.63 10.87 3.66
C LYS A 22 11.00 11.10 2.28
N GLN A 23 11.80 11.39 1.26
CA GLN A 23 11.32 11.53 -0.10
C GLN A 23 10.65 10.20 -0.50
N PRO A 24 9.38 10.19 -0.93
CA PRO A 24 8.79 8.97 -1.46
C PRO A 24 9.68 8.46 -2.58
N TYR A 25 10.07 7.20 -2.48
CA TYR A 25 10.82 6.49 -3.51
C TYR A 25 10.01 6.57 -4.81
N GLN A 26 10.44 7.45 -5.73
CA GLN A 26 9.87 7.58 -7.06
C GLN A 26 10.81 6.87 -8.01
N ASP A 27 10.45 5.65 -8.40
CA ASP A 27 11.18 4.88 -9.41
C ASP A 27 11.23 5.67 -10.72
N PRO A 28 12.41 6.07 -11.23
CA PRO A 28 12.52 6.78 -12.49
C PRO A 28 12.41 5.77 -13.64
N GLY A 29 11.17 5.42 -14.00
CA GLY A 29 10.87 4.87 -15.32
C GLY A 29 11.10 3.37 -15.49
N THR A 30 10.04 2.60 -15.24
CA THR A 30 9.62 1.52 -16.14
C THR A 30 8.10 1.51 -16.10
N ALA A 31 7.47 2.42 -16.85
CA ALA A 31 6.02 2.58 -16.99
C ALA A 31 5.24 1.98 -15.82
N ASP A 32 5.10 2.71 -14.72
CA ASP A 32 4.28 2.24 -13.59
C ASP A 32 2.89 1.99 -14.16
N ILE A 33 2.59 0.72 -14.44
CA ILE A 33 1.27 0.31 -14.89
C ILE A 33 0.44 0.45 -13.63
N GLU A 34 -0.13 1.64 -13.43
CA GLU A 34 -1.05 1.88 -12.34
C GLU A 34 -2.11 0.78 -12.39
N PRO A 35 -2.25 0.00 -11.31
CA PRO A 35 -3.22 -1.07 -11.29
C PRO A 35 -4.61 -0.50 -11.53
N PHE A 36 -5.44 -1.25 -12.27
CA PHE A 36 -6.81 -0.82 -12.55
C PHE A 36 -7.56 -0.54 -11.25
N PRO A 37 -8.30 0.57 -11.08
CA PRO A 37 -8.84 0.95 -9.78
C PRO A 37 -9.88 -0.04 -9.25
N PHE A 38 -9.77 -0.43 -7.98
CA PHE A 38 -10.64 -1.45 -7.36
C PHE A 38 -12.13 -1.10 -7.45
N LEU A 39 -12.46 0.18 -7.28
CA LEU A 39 -13.83 0.67 -7.33
C LEU A 39 -14.44 0.63 -8.74
N ALA A 40 -13.62 0.61 -9.80
CA ALA A 40 -14.09 0.50 -11.17
C ALA A 40 -14.42 -0.95 -11.59
N LEU A 41 -14.14 -1.94 -10.74
CA LEU A 41 -14.54 -3.33 -10.99
C LEU A 41 -16.05 -3.49 -10.91
N VAL A 42 -16.68 -3.76 -12.04
CA VAL A 42 -18.13 -3.93 -12.15
C VAL A 42 -18.56 -5.32 -11.66
N GLY A 43 -19.65 -5.39 -10.89
CA GLY A 43 -20.21 -6.66 -10.40
C GLY A 43 -19.40 -7.29 -9.27
N GLN A 44 -19.31 -8.62 -9.24
CA GLN A 44 -18.44 -9.42 -8.35
C GLN A 44 -18.50 -9.02 -6.85
N LYS A 45 -19.72 -8.85 -6.32
CA LYS A 45 -19.95 -8.35 -4.95
C LYS A 45 -19.31 -9.23 -3.88
N GLU A 46 -19.44 -10.55 -4.01
CA GLU A 46 -18.89 -11.52 -3.06
C GLU A 46 -17.37 -11.49 -3.01
N MET A 47 -16.72 -11.43 -4.19
CA MET A 47 -15.26 -11.30 -4.28
C MET A 47 -14.78 -10.01 -3.63
N LYS A 48 -15.41 -8.87 -3.95
CA LYS A 48 -15.03 -7.57 -3.36
C LYS A 48 -15.21 -7.57 -1.85
N LEU A 49 -16.31 -8.13 -1.36
CA LEU A 49 -16.58 -8.23 0.07
C LEU A 49 -15.53 -9.10 0.78
N ALA A 50 -15.23 -10.29 0.24
CA ALA A 50 -14.25 -11.19 0.83
C ALA A 50 -12.85 -10.53 0.90
N LEU A 51 -12.44 -9.85 -0.17
CA LEU A 51 -11.18 -9.10 -0.20
C LEU A 51 -11.16 -7.96 0.83
N LEU A 52 -12.22 -7.17 0.94
CA LEU A 52 -12.30 -6.10 1.93
C LEU A 52 -12.29 -6.65 3.37
N LEU A 53 -13.00 -7.75 3.62
CA LEU A 53 -12.98 -8.41 4.93
C LEU A 53 -11.59 -8.90 5.31
N SER A 54 -10.83 -9.43 4.35
CA SER A 54 -9.45 -9.85 4.58
C SER A 54 -8.52 -8.69 4.97
N LEU A 55 -8.82 -7.47 4.50
CA LEU A 55 -8.09 -6.27 4.90
C LEU A 55 -8.50 -5.76 6.29
N VAL A 56 -9.79 -5.86 6.63
CA VAL A 56 -10.31 -5.41 7.93
C VAL A 56 -9.86 -6.35 9.06
N ASN A 57 -9.89 -7.66 8.83
CA ASN A 57 -9.54 -8.65 9.83
C ASN A 57 -8.57 -9.71 9.27
N PRO A 58 -7.26 -9.59 9.54
CA PRO A 58 -6.27 -10.56 9.06
C PRO A 58 -6.42 -11.95 9.69
N ALA A 59 -7.16 -12.10 10.79
CA ALA A 59 -7.40 -13.42 11.42
C ALA A 59 -8.27 -14.36 10.57
N ILE A 60 -8.92 -13.85 9.50
CA ILE A 60 -9.64 -14.65 8.51
C ILE A 60 -8.68 -15.59 7.75
N GLY A 61 -7.37 -15.31 7.77
CA GLY A 61 -6.32 -16.16 7.20
C GLY A 61 -6.06 -15.90 5.72
N GLY A 62 -7.10 -15.94 4.88
CA GLY A 62 -6.97 -15.63 3.45
C GLY A 62 -8.23 -15.94 2.64
N VAL A 63 -8.26 -15.47 1.39
CA VAL A 63 -9.41 -15.63 0.48
C VAL A 63 -8.98 -16.40 -0.77
N LEU A 64 -9.68 -17.49 -1.07
CA LEU A 64 -9.48 -18.26 -2.30
C LEU A 64 -10.45 -17.76 -3.38
N LEU A 65 -9.90 -17.24 -4.49
CA LEU A 65 -10.68 -16.75 -5.62
C LEU A 65 -10.74 -17.81 -6.74
N VAL A 66 -11.92 -18.37 -6.98
CA VAL A 66 -12.16 -19.38 -8.02
C VAL A 66 -13.08 -18.82 -9.11
N GLY A 67 -12.79 -19.12 -10.38
CA GLY A 67 -13.65 -18.75 -11.50
C GLY A 67 -12.95 -18.91 -12.86
N ALA A 68 -13.69 -18.70 -13.96
CA ALA A 68 -13.19 -18.83 -15.32
C ALA A 68 -12.02 -17.88 -15.66
N ARG A 69 -11.26 -18.18 -16.71
CA ARG A 69 -10.25 -17.25 -17.24
C ARG A 69 -10.91 -15.95 -17.70
N GLY A 70 -10.28 -14.80 -17.44
CA GLY A 70 -10.79 -13.49 -17.87
C GLY A 70 -11.70 -12.78 -16.88
N THR A 71 -11.99 -13.33 -15.69
CA THR A 71 -12.84 -12.68 -14.68
C THR A 71 -12.13 -11.64 -13.80
N ALA A 72 -10.94 -11.18 -14.18
CA ALA A 72 -10.18 -10.16 -13.47
C ALA A 72 -9.77 -10.50 -12.01
N LYS A 73 -9.65 -11.79 -11.63
CA LYS A 73 -9.24 -12.21 -10.26
C LYS A 73 -7.91 -11.60 -9.80
N SER A 74 -6.86 -11.73 -10.60
CA SER A 74 -5.53 -11.18 -10.28
C SER A 74 -5.52 -9.65 -10.35
N THR A 75 -6.28 -9.06 -11.27
CA THR A 75 -6.48 -7.61 -11.37
C THR A 75 -7.11 -7.06 -10.10
N ALA A 76 -8.14 -7.74 -9.56
CA ALA A 76 -8.82 -7.32 -8.34
C ALA A 76 -7.90 -7.30 -7.13
N VAL A 77 -7.03 -8.30 -6.98
CA VAL A 77 -6.06 -8.32 -5.88
C VAL A 77 -5.03 -7.19 -6.03
N ARG A 78 -4.50 -6.96 -7.24
CA ARG A 78 -3.52 -5.89 -7.49
C ARG A 78 -4.11 -4.49 -7.30
N SER A 79 -5.38 -4.32 -7.64
CA SER A 79 -6.09 -3.05 -7.46
C SER A 79 -6.32 -2.64 -6.01
N LEU A 80 -6.13 -3.56 -5.04
CA LEU A 80 -6.24 -3.23 -3.62
C LEU A 80 -5.06 -2.39 -3.13
N ILE A 81 -3.93 -2.37 -3.84
CA ILE A 81 -2.73 -1.62 -3.44
C ILE A 81 -3.07 -0.14 -3.26
N ASP A 82 -3.89 0.42 -4.15
CA ASP A 82 -4.30 1.83 -4.09
C ASP A 82 -5.19 2.18 -2.89
N LEU A 83 -5.82 1.17 -2.28
CA LEU A 83 -6.67 1.36 -1.09
C LEU A 83 -5.87 1.26 0.22
N LEU A 84 -4.68 0.68 0.18
CA LEU A 84 -3.86 0.49 1.36
C LEU A 84 -3.02 1.73 1.65
N PRO A 85 -2.78 2.05 2.94
CA PRO A 85 -1.89 3.14 3.29
C PRO A 85 -0.47 2.83 2.80
N SER A 86 0.26 3.87 2.38
CA SER A 86 1.67 3.76 2.02
C SER A 86 2.44 3.16 3.20
N MET A 87 3.02 1.98 3.00
CA MET A 87 3.84 1.33 4.02
C MET A 87 5.32 1.67 3.83
N THR A 88 5.95 2.10 4.92
CA THR A 88 7.40 2.28 4.97
C THR A 88 8.07 0.91 5.03
N ILE A 89 8.81 0.57 3.98
CA ILE A 89 9.61 -0.65 3.94
C ILE A 89 10.91 -0.40 4.71
N SER A 90 11.33 -1.34 5.57
CA SER A 90 12.64 -1.23 6.24
C SER A 90 13.76 -1.40 5.22
N LEU A 91 14.70 -0.45 5.15
CA LEU A 91 15.85 -0.47 4.24
C LEU A 91 16.94 -1.49 4.63
N CYS A 92 16.64 -2.44 5.51
CA CYS A 92 17.58 -3.45 5.96
C CYS A 92 17.52 -4.66 5.03
N THR A 93 18.35 -4.65 3.99
CA THR A 93 18.77 -5.83 3.20
C THR A 93 20.22 -5.67 2.81
#